data_AF-A0A916S015-F1
#
_entry.id   AF-A0A916S015-F1
#
_cell.length_a   1.000
_cell.length_b   1.000
_cell.length_c   1.000
_cell.angle_alpha   90.00
_cell.angle_beta   90.00
_cell.angle_gamma   90.00
#
_symmetry.space_group_name_H-M   'P 1'
#
loop_
_entity.id
_entity.type
_entity.pdbx_description
1 polymer ?
#
loop_
_entity_poly.entity_id
_entity_poly.type
_entity_poly.pdbx_seq_one_letter_code
_entity_poly.pdbx_strand_id
1 'polypeptide(L)' 'MTLIPVKERAEEQSSSLTTDQQALIRMLANDLHRLNQSVMKAVEGGVSVELVRSARHHGGDGNWGDLLVPVIVRQ' A
#
# COMPACT_ATOMS: atom_id res chain seq x y z
N MET A 1 -20.86 -18.62 -8.71
CA MET A 1 -19.83 -17.63 -9.09
C MET A 1 -18.59 -17.95 -8.29
N THR A 2 -17.69 -18.76 -8.85
CA THR A 2 -16.48 -19.23 -8.16
C THR A 2 -15.54 -18.05 -7.98
N LEU A 3 -15.23 -17.68 -6.74
CA LEU A 3 -14.24 -16.65 -6.44
C LEU A 3 -12.86 -17.19 -6.80
N ILE A 4 -12.31 -16.71 -7.91
CA ILE A 4 -10.92 -16.92 -8.27
C ILE A 4 -10.04 -16.50 -7.07
N PRO A 5 -9.13 -17.36 -6.58
CA PRO A 5 -8.19 -17.05 -5.51
C PRO A 5 -7.46 -15.72 -5.76
N VAL A 6 -7.29 -14.93 -4.69
CA VAL A 6 -6.60 -13.62 -4.74
C VAL A 6 -5.21 -13.73 -5.38
N LYS A 7 -4.55 -14.89 -5.20
CA LYS A 7 -3.26 -15.22 -5.79
C LYS A 7 -3.31 -15.36 -7.31
N GLU A 8 -4.30 -16.06 -7.86
CA GLU A 8 -4.47 -16.23 -9.32
C GLU A 8 -4.77 -14.89 -10.00
N ARG A 9 -5.58 -14.03 -9.37
CA ARG A 9 -5.84 -12.66 -9.88
C ARG A 9 -4.58 -11.79 -9.90
N ALA A 10 -3.72 -11.92 -8.88
CA ALA A 10 -2.46 -11.21 -8.80
C ALA A 10 -1.45 -11.72 -9.85
N GLU A 11 -1.45 -13.03 -10.13
CA GLU A 11 -0.58 -13.66 -11.12
C GLU A 11 -1.01 -13.32 -12.55
N GLU A 12 -2.31 -13.36 -12.87
CA GLU A 12 -2.84 -12.94 -14.18
C GLU A 12 -2.56 -11.45 -14.47
N GLN A 13 -2.77 -10.56 -13.50
CA GLN A 13 -2.43 -9.13 -13.64
C GLN A 13 -0.93 -8.88 -13.77
N SER A 14 -0.08 -9.76 -13.23
CA SER A 14 1.38 -9.62 -13.32
C SER A 14 1.94 -9.98 -14.70
N SER A 15 1.22 -10.76 -15.50
CA SER A 15 1.67 -11.25 -16.81
C SER A 15 1.75 -10.16 -17.89
N SER A 16 1.05 -9.03 -17.70
CA SER A 16 1.09 -7.86 -18.60
C SER A 16 2.03 -6.75 -18.15
N LEU A 17 2.71 -6.92 -17.00
CA LEU A 17 3.59 -5.90 -16.43
C LEU A 17 5.03 -6.08 -16.90
N THR A 18 5.72 -4.98 -17.13
CA THR A 18 7.17 -5.01 -17.36
C THR A 18 7.89 -5.47 -16.10
N THR A 19 9.10 -6.00 -16.25
CA THR A 19 9.94 -6.40 -15.11
C THR A 19 10.15 -5.26 -14.12
N ASP A 20 10.32 -4.04 -14.62
CA ASP A 20 10.48 -2.84 -13.79
C ASP A 20 9.22 -2.52 -13.00
N GLN A 21 8.04 -2.60 -13.62
CA GLN A 21 6.76 -2.41 -12.93
C GLN A 21 6.56 -3.46 -11.83
N GLN A 22 6.90 -4.73 -12.11
CA GLN A 22 6.85 -5.79 -11.09
C GLN A 22 7.80 -5.51 -9.92
N ALA A 23 9.01 -5.00 -10.19
CA ALA A 23 9.96 -4.63 -9.15
C ALA A 23 9.44 -3.48 -8.28
N LEU A 24 8.86 -2.44 -8.89
CA LEU A 24 8.25 -1.32 -8.17
C LEU A 24 7.07 -1.75 -7.29
N ILE A 25 6.21 -2.66 -7.77
CA ILE A 25 5.10 -3.21 -6.97
C ILE A 25 5.63 -4.01 -5.77
N ARG A 26 6.66 -4.83 -5.96
CA ARG A 26 7.28 -5.58 -4.86
C ARG A 26 7.89 -4.66 -3.82
N MET A 27 8.57 -3.59 -4.25
CA MET A 27 9.09 -2.55 -3.34
C MET A 27 7.95 -1.90 -2.54
N LEU A 28 6.89 -1.45 -3.22
CA LEU A 28 5.73 -0.84 -2.55
C LEU A 28 5.08 -1.77 -1.52
N ALA A 29 4.93 -3.06 -1.86
CA ALA A 29 4.37 -4.05 -0.95
C ALA A 29 5.25 -4.23 0.31
N ASN A 30 6.58 -4.25 0.14
CA ASN A 30 7.52 -4.33 1.24
C ASN A 30 7.46 -3.08 2.14
N ASP A 31 7.41 -1.90 1.55
CA ASP A 31 7.33 -0.64 2.29
C ASP A 31 6.00 -0.51 3.05
N LEU A 32 4.89 -0.92 2.44
CA LEU A 32 3.59 -0.98 3.11
C LEU A 32 3.61 -1.95 4.29
N HIS A 33 4.25 -3.12 4.15
CA HIS A 33 4.40 -4.04 5.27
C HIS A 33 5.20 -3.41 6.41
N ARG A 34 6.31 -2.71 6.10
CA ARG A 34 7.11 -1.99 7.11
C ARG A 34 6.34 -0.86 7.79
N LEU A 35 5.52 -0.12 7.04
CA LEU A 35 4.62 0.90 7.58
C LEU A 35 3.62 0.27 8.55
N ASN A 36 2.98 -0.83 8.18
CA ASN A 36 2.04 -1.54 9.06
C ASN A 36 2.71 -2.01 10.37
N GLN A 37 3.93 -2.53 10.30
CA GLN A 37 4.72 -2.88 11.50
C GLN A 37 5.01 -1.66 12.38
N SER A 38 5.29 -0.50 11.77
CA SER A 38 5.55 0.74 12.50
C SER A 38 4.28 1.28 13.19
N VAL A 39 3.13 1.18 12.51
CA VAL A 39 1.81 1.50 13.09
C VAL A 39 1.52 0.61 14.29
N MET A 40 1.72 -0.71 14.17
CA MET A 40 1.49 -1.65 15.28
C MET A 40 2.35 -1.29 16.51
N LYS A 41 3.64 -1.00 16.31
CA LYS A 41 4.53 -0.55 17.40
C LYS A 41 4.07 0.76 18.05
N ALA A 42 3.60 1.72 17.26
CA ALA A 42 3.07 2.97 17.80
C ALA A 42 1.82 2.73 18.66
N VAL A 43 0.94 1.83 18.23
CA VAL A 43 -0.25 1.41 18.98
C VAL A 43 0.14 0.69 20.27
N GLU A 44 1.09 -0.24 20.22
CA GLU A 44 1.64 -0.90 21.41
C GLU A 44 2.32 0.11 22.37
N GLY A 45 2.85 1.20 21.83
CA GLY A 45 3.40 2.34 22.59
C GLY A 45 2.34 3.27 23.20
N GLY A 46 1.05 2.99 23.01
CA GLY A 46 -0.06 3.71 23.67
C GLY A 46 -0.61 4.92 22.92
N VAL A 47 -0.37 5.05 21.61
CA VAL A 47 -1.00 6.08 20.76
C VAL A 47 -1.88 5.47 19.69
N SER A 48 -2.99 6.12 19.36
CA SER A 48 -3.79 5.77 18.18
C SER A 48 -3.16 6.38 16.92
N VAL A 49 -3.18 5.65 15.81
CA VAL A 49 -2.66 6.09 14.52
C VAL A 49 -3.73 5.93 13.45
N GLU A 50 -4.01 7.02 12.74
CA GLU A 50 -4.87 7.03 11.54
C GLU A 50 -4.04 7.43 10.33
N LEU A 51 -4.18 6.75 9.19
CA LEU A 51 -3.54 7.16 7.94
C LEU A 51 -4.56 7.91 7.09
N VAL A 52 -4.34 9.21 6.91
CA VAL A 52 -5.23 10.07 6.14
C VAL A 52 -4.59 10.38 4.79
N ARG A 53 -5.39 10.33 3.73
CA ARG A 53 -4.93 10.77 2.39
C ARG A 53 -4.78 12.29 2.38
N SER A 54 -3.54 12.77 2.24
CA SER A 54 -3.22 14.19 2.15
C SER A 54 -3.28 14.72 0.72
N ALA A 55 -2.89 13.88 -0.24
CA ALA A 55 -2.83 14.23 -1.65
C ALA A 55 -2.92 12.97 -2.52
N ARG A 56 -3.03 13.19 -3.82
CA ARG A 56 -2.90 12.15 -4.85
C ARG A 56 -1.77 12.55 -5.79
N HIS A 57 -0.79 11.68 -5.94
CA HIS A 57 0.25 11.83 -6.95
C HIS A 57 -0.31 11.34 -8.28
N HIS A 58 -0.10 12.11 -9.35
CA HIS A 58 -0.45 11.76 -10.71
C HIS A 58 0.83 11.64 -11.52
N GLY A 59 1.10 10.45 -12.06
CA GLY A 59 2.36 10.12 -12.74
C GLY A 59 2.38 10.38 -14.25
N GLY A 60 1.28 10.91 -14.81
CA GLY A 60 1.05 10.93 -16.26
C GLY A 60 0.37 9.64 -16.76
N ASP A 61 -0.21 9.68 -17.95
CA ASP A 61 -0.85 8.54 -18.62
C ASP A 61 -2.01 7.88 -17.86
N GLY A 62 -2.66 8.65 -16.97
CA GLY A 62 -3.81 8.18 -16.18
C GLY A 62 -3.44 7.42 -14.91
N ASN A 63 -2.14 7.21 -14.63
CA ASN A 63 -1.68 6.56 -13.42
C ASN A 63 -1.70 7.51 -12.21
N TRP A 64 -2.11 7.00 -11.05
CA TRP A 64 -2.17 7.78 -9.82
C TRP A 64 -1.95 6.92 -8.58
N GLY A 65 -1.56 7.55 -7.47
CA GLY A 65 -1.37 6.90 -6.18
C GLY A 65 -1.63 7.86 -5.01
N ASP A 66 -2.07 7.32 -3.87
CA ASP A 66 -2.38 8.12 -2.69
C ASP A 66 -1.14 8.41 -1.84
N LEU A 67 -1.01 9.66 -1.40
CA LEU A 67 0.01 10.07 -0.45
C LEU A 67 -0.63 10.21 0.92
N LEU A 68 -0.21 9.35 1.84
CA LEU A 68 -0.78 9.25 3.19
C LEU A 68 0.08 10.03 4.19
N VAL A 69 -0.58 10.64 5.17
CA VAL A 69 0.04 11.22 6.35
C VAL A 69 -0.53 10.55 7.60
N PRO A 70 0.30 10.21 8.60
CA PRO A 70 -0.21 9.70 9.86
C PRO A 70 -0.75 10.84 10.72
N VAL A 71 -1.96 10.68 11.23
CA VAL A 71 -2.54 11.49 12.31
C VAL A 71 -2.40 10.69 13.59
N ILE A 72 -1.71 11.26 14.58
CA ILE A 72 -1.43 10.62 15.86
C ILE A 72 -2.33 11.22 16.92
N VAL A 73 -3.11 10.38 17.61
CA VAL A 73 -4.04 10.78 18.66
C VAL A 73 -3.67 10.05 19.95
N ARG A 74 -3.69 10.77 21.07
CA ARG A 74 -3.55 10.20 22.41
C ARG A 74 -4.80 10.57 23.20
N GLN A 75 -5.46 9.56 23.79
CA GLN A 75 -6.56 9.78 24.72
C GLN A 75 -6.04 10.20 26.10
#